data_AF-A0A3B9YFF3-F1
#
_entry.id   AF-A0A3B9YFF3-F1
#
_cell.length_a   1.000
_cell.length_b   1.000
_cell.length_c   1.000
_cell.angle_alpha   90.00
_cell.angle_beta   90.00
_cell.angle_gamma   90.00
#
_symmetry.space_group_name_H-M   'P 1'
#
loop_
_entity.id
_entity.type
_entity.pdbx_description
1 polymer ?
#
loop_
_entity_poly.entity_id
_entity_poly.type
_entity_poly.pdbx_seq_one_letter_code
_entity_poly.pdbx_strand_id
1 'polypeptide(L)'
;MGWYLWVLPALSGLTALLETDGVYVGQWMLSRPVVAGPLVGAALGAGFTGVAFGAVFEALSLEASPVGSFVPMNGTVGAVCAVLLCAGPEALPPAAALPAGLALGLGVSALERLLRDRRAALSQEAERSLRSARRVPWAGLLFRSVGTYALAVAAFIYLSVALLGPAVGGLWGALPSALQRGLMAAFDWSPWLASAVLMHALARGR
;
A
#
# COMPACT_ATOMS: atom_id res chain seq x y z
N MET A 1 4.72 11.60 -20.64
CA MET A 1 3.98 10.41 -21.11
C MET A 1 4.64 9.08 -20.75
N GLY A 2 5.94 8.87 -21.04
CA GLY A 2 6.60 7.58 -20.80
C GLY A 2 6.54 7.06 -19.35
N TRP A 3 6.57 7.96 -18.36
CA TRP A 3 6.44 7.59 -16.95
C TRP A 3 5.17 6.79 -16.63
N TYR A 4 4.01 7.28 -17.07
CA TYR A 4 2.71 6.64 -16.83
C TYR A 4 2.50 5.37 -17.65
N LEU A 5 3.33 5.12 -18.67
CA LEU A 5 3.22 3.93 -19.53
C LEU A 5 4.21 2.83 -19.14
N TRP A 6 5.35 3.19 -18.56
CA TRP A 6 6.42 2.24 -18.27
C TRP A 6 6.75 2.16 -16.79
N VAL A 7 7.06 3.29 -16.16
CA VAL A 7 7.59 3.30 -14.79
C VAL A 7 6.49 3.04 -13.76
N LEU A 8 5.41 3.82 -13.81
CA LEU A 8 4.30 3.66 -12.87
C LEU A 8 3.66 2.26 -12.91
N PRO A 9 3.32 1.68 -14.08
CA PRO A 9 2.75 0.33 -14.10
C PRO A 9 3.76 -0.74 -13.67
N ALA A 10 5.05 -0.59 -14.00
CA ALA A 10 6.08 -1.53 -13.54
C ALA A 10 6.23 -1.53 -12.01
N LEU A 11 6.27 -0.34 -11.38
CA LEU A 11 6.37 -0.22 -9.92
C LEU A 11 5.07 -0.65 -9.22
N SER A 12 3.92 -0.39 -9.83
CA SER A 12 2.63 -0.87 -9.33
C SER A 12 2.57 -2.40 -9.36
N GLY A 13 3.04 -3.02 -10.44
CA GLY A 13 3.15 -4.47 -10.58
C GLY A 13 4.14 -5.08 -9.60
N LEU A 14 5.34 -4.50 -9.48
CA LEU A 14 6.35 -4.94 -8.50
C LEU A 14 5.80 -4.89 -7.08
N THR A 15 5.15 -3.79 -6.70
CA THR A 15 4.55 -3.63 -5.38
C THR A 15 3.44 -4.63 -5.14
N ALA A 16 2.58 -4.87 -6.13
CA ALA A 16 1.53 -5.87 -6.01
C ALA A 16 2.08 -7.30 -5.86
N LEU A 17 3.22 -7.61 -6.47
CA LEU A 17 3.93 -8.87 -6.25
C LEU A 17 4.52 -8.95 -4.84
N LEU A 18 5.15 -7.87 -4.37
CA LEU A 18 5.64 -7.79 -2.98
C LEU A 18 4.48 -7.98 -2.00
N GLU A 19 3.30 -7.40 -2.26
CA GLU A 19 2.10 -7.56 -1.44
C GLU A 19 1.60 -9.00 -1.36
N THR A 20 1.93 -9.85 -2.33
CA THR A 20 1.60 -11.28 -2.23
C THR A 20 2.37 -11.97 -1.11
N ASP A 21 3.50 -11.40 -0.67
CA ASP A 21 4.33 -11.96 0.40
C ASP A 21 3.60 -11.99 1.76
N GLY A 22 2.71 -11.02 2.03
CA GLY A 22 2.11 -10.89 3.36
C GLY A 22 1.21 -12.07 3.76
N VAL A 23 0.43 -12.60 2.82
CA VAL A 23 -0.59 -13.64 3.11
C VAL A 23 -0.52 -14.84 2.17
N TYR A 24 0.08 -14.71 0.99
CA TYR A 24 -0.09 -15.71 -0.08
C TYR A 24 1.16 -16.53 -0.39
N VAL A 25 2.35 -15.93 -0.35
CA VAL A 25 3.59 -16.56 -0.83
C VAL A 25 4.75 -16.25 0.10
N GLY A 26 5.44 -17.27 0.62
CA GLY A 26 6.76 -17.10 1.25
C GLY A 26 6.79 -16.47 2.66
N GLN A 27 5.97 -15.44 2.93
CA GLN A 27 5.93 -14.71 4.21
C GLN A 27 7.32 -14.31 4.72
N TRP A 28 8.17 -13.84 3.82
CA TRP A 28 9.53 -13.41 4.08
C TRP A 28 9.62 -11.99 4.64
N MET A 29 8.48 -11.35 4.91
CA MET A 29 8.38 -9.96 5.38
C MET A 29 8.92 -8.94 4.37
N LEU A 30 8.82 -9.25 3.07
CA LEU A 30 9.12 -8.33 1.98
C LEU A 30 7.97 -7.36 1.71
N SER A 31 6.74 -7.76 2.06
CA SER A 31 5.52 -6.95 2.04
C SER A 31 5.45 -5.89 3.15
N ARG A 32 6.59 -5.49 3.75
CA ARG A 32 6.60 -4.49 4.83
C ARG A 32 6.91 -3.09 4.30
N PRO A 33 6.29 -2.03 4.86
CA PRO A 33 6.56 -0.65 4.48
C PRO A 33 8.05 -0.29 4.50
N VAL A 34 8.78 -0.76 5.53
CA VAL A 34 10.22 -0.53 5.68
C VAL A 34 11.07 -1.18 4.60
N VAL A 35 10.52 -2.12 3.82
CA VAL A 35 11.21 -2.77 2.68
C VAL A 35 10.71 -2.18 1.36
N ALA A 36 9.40 -2.16 1.14
CA ALA A 36 8.80 -1.70 -0.10
C ALA A 36 9.03 -0.22 -0.38
N GLY A 37 8.96 0.64 0.66
CA GLY A 37 9.22 2.07 0.54
C GLY A 37 10.62 2.38 0.00
N PRO A 38 11.70 1.88 0.63
CA PRO A 38 13.07 2.01 0.12
C PRO A 38 13.28 1.42 -1.26
N LEU A 39 12.70 0.26 -1.57
CA LEU A 39 12.84 -0.36 -2.89
C LEU A 39 12.27 0.52 -3.99
N VAL A 40 11.04 1.03 -3.81
CA VAL A 40 10.42 1.96 -4.77
C VAL A 40 11.18 3.28 -4.81
N GLY A 41 11.55 3.85 -3.65
CA GLY A 41 12.33 5.08 -3.59
C GLY A 41 13.67 4.98 -4.33
N ALA A 42 14.40 3.87 -4.15
CA ALA A 42 15.64 3.60 -4.87
C ALA A 42 15.41 3.47 -6.38
N ALA A 43 14.34 2.79 -6.81
CA ALA A 43 13.98 2.69 -8.23
C ALA A 43 13.66 4.06 -8.86
N LEU A 44 13.24 5.04 -8.06
CA LEU A 44 12.99 6.43 -8.49
C LEU A 44 14.20 7.36 -8.33
N GLY A 45 15.33 6.88 -7.82
CA GLY A 45 16.47 7.74 -7.45
C GLY A 45 16.22 8.62 -6.21
N ALA A 46 15.13 8.39 -5.48
CA ALA A 46 14.71 9.11 -4.28
C ALA A 46 14.80 8.22 -3.02
N GLY A 47 15.98 7.66 -2.76
CA GLY A 47 16.20 6.68 -1.69
C GLY A 47 15.80 7.17 -0.31
N PHE A 48 16.14 8.41 0.05
CA PHE A 48 15.77 9.00 1.34
C PHE A 48 14.25 9.12 1.51
N THR A 49 13.54 9.57 0.47
CA THR A 49 12.07 9.63 0.46
C THR A 49 11.46 8.25 0.68
N GLY A 50 12.02 7.22 0.04
CA GLY A 50 11.63 5.83 0.23
C GLY A 50 11.79 5.34 1.67
N VAL A 51 12.96 5.60 2.27
CA VAL A 51 13.25 5.24 3.67
C VAL A 51 12.36 5.99 4.65
N ALA A 52 12.18 7.29 4.45
CA ALA A 52 11.38 8.13 5.33
C ALA A 52 9.91 7.68 5.36
N PHE A 53 9.27 7.54 4.20
CA PHE A 53 7.89 7.04 4.15
C PHE A 53 7.79 5.59 4.59
N GLY A 54 8.73 4.73 4.20
CA GLY A 54 8.77 3.34 4.66
C GLY A 54 8.75 3.25 6.19
N ALA A 55 9.61 4.00 6.88
CA ALA A 55 9.69 4.01 8.34
C ALA A 55 8.43 4.60 9.00
N VAL A 56 7.87 5.69 8.47
CA VAL A 56 6.65 6.29 9.02
C VAL A 56 5.46 5.34 8.88
N PHE A 57 5.24 4.77 7.70
CA PHE A 57 4.13 3.83 7.48
C PHE A 57 4.32 2.50 8.20
N GLU A 58 5.55 2.04 8.38
CA GLU A 58 5.88 0.91 9.25
C GLU A 58 5.38 1.19 10.67
N ALA A 59 5.79 2.32 11.25
CA ALA A 59 5.39 2.70 12.60
C ALA A 59 3.86 2.82 12.75
N LEU A 60 3.17 3.37 11.75
CA LEU A 60 1.72 3.53 11.74
C LEU A 60 0.96 2.20 11.53
N SER A 61 1.60 1.16 11.01
CA SER A 61 0.96 -0.14 10.72
C SER A 61 1.40 -1.27 11.65
N LEU A 62 2.36 -1.04 12.56
CA LEU A 62 2.92 -2.07 13.45
C LEU A 62 1.90 -2.78 14.34
N GLU A 63 0.86 -2.10 14.84
CA GLU A 63 -0.17 -2.72 15.68
C GLU A 63 -1.26 -3.47 14.88
N ALA A 64 -1.25 -3.35 13.56
CA ALA A 64 -2.40 -3.65 12.75
C ALA A 64 -2.18 -4.96 11.98
N SER A 65 -2.22 -6.09 12.70
CA SER A 65 -2.21 -7.42 12.08
C SER A 65 -3.63 -7.87 11.73
N PRO A 66 -3.85 -8.47 10.54
CA PRO A 66 -5.17 -8.98 10.17
C PRO A 66 -5.55 -10.17 11.06
N VAL A 67 -6.56 -10.01 11.92
CA VAL A 67 -7.10 -11.08 12.77
C VAL A 67 -8.56 -11.31 12.42
N GLY A 68 -8.90 -12.53 12.03
CA GLY A 68 -10.24 -12.89 11.58
C GLY A 68 -10.68 -12.08 10.35
N SER A 69 -11.85 -11.45 10.43
CA SER A 69 -12.41 -10.60 9.37
C SER A 69 -11.91 -9.15 9.39
N PHE A 70 -11.15 -8.75 10.41
CA PHE A 70 -10.59 -7.41 10.48
C PHE A 70 -9.46 -7.26 9.45
N VAL A 71 -9.60 -6.26 8.58
CA VAL A 71 -8.59 -5.90 7.58
C VAL A 71 -8.06 -4.51 7.94
N PRO A 72 -6.84 -4.42 8.50
CA PRO A 72 -6.23 -3.16 8.89
C PRO A 72 -5.82 -2.31 7.68
N MET A 73 -5.39 -1.08 7.92
CA MET A 73 -4.77 -0.24 6.88
C MET A 73 -3.56 -0.96 6.28
N ASN A 74 -3.48 -1.00 4.96
CA ASN A 74 -2.32 -1.56 4.27
C ASN A 74 -1.19 -0.52 4.26
N GLY A 75 -0.24 -0.67 5.18
CA GLY A 75 0.88 0.25 5.32
C GLY A 75 1.81 0.26 4.10
N THR A 76 1.96 -0.88 3.43
CA THR A 76 2.91 -1.03 2.32
C THR A 76 2.45 -0.30 1.08
N VAL A 77 1.19 -0.51 0.70
CA VAL A 77 0.57 0.24 -0.39
C VAL A 77 0.53 1.73 -0.05
N GLY A 78 0.23 2.09 1.19
CA GLY A 78 0.26 3.48 1.63
C GLY A 78 1.63 4.14 1.48
N ALA A 79 2.70 3.46 1.93
CA ALA A 79 4.08 3.91 1.81
C ALA A 79 4.49 4.09 0.35
N VAL A 80 4.25 3.08 -0.48
CA VAL A 80 4.61 3.10 -1.90
C VAL A 80 3.85 4.22 -2.63
N CYS A 81 2.56 4.38 -2.39
CA CYS A 81 1.79 5.47 -2.97
C CYS A 81 2.33 6.84 -2.55
N ALA A 82 2.68 7.03 -1.28
CA ALA A 82 3.28 8.28 -0.81
C ALA A 82 4.62 8.57 -1.51
N VAL A 83 5.47 7.54 -1.68
CA VAL A 83 6.75 7.67 -2.41
C VAL A 83 6.51 8.02 -3.88
N LEU A 84 5.59 7.31 -4.56
CA LEU A 84 5.26 7.57 -5.96
C LEU A 84 4.70 8.97 -6.19
N LEU A 85 3.88 9.47 -5.26
CA LEU A 85 3.31 10.81 -5.31
C LEU A 85 4.37 11.89 -5.00
N CYS A 86 5.29 11.62 -4.08
CA CYS A 86 6.32 12.59 -3.68
C CYS A 86 7.50 12.66 -4.66
N ALA A 87 7.88 11.54 -5.28
CA ALA A 87 9.05 11.41 -6.15
C ALA A 87 8.68 11.17 -7.63
N GLY A 88 7.40 11.23 -7.97
CA GLY A 88 6.89 11.15 -9.33
C GLY A 88 7.12 12.44 -10.13
N PRO A 89 6.69 12.47 -11.41
CA PRO A 89 6.87 13.63 -12.29
C PRO A 89 6.14 14.87 -11.79
N GLU A 90 4.98 14.68 -11.14
CA GLU A 90 4.22 15.74 -10.47
C GLU A 90 4.49 15.65 -8.97
N ALA A 91 5.76 15.88 -8.60
CA ALA A 91 6.24 15.71 -7.23
C ALA A 91 5.43 16.57 -6.24
N LEU A 92 4.66 15.89 -5.39
CA LEU A 92 3.94 16.51 -4.30
C LEU A 92 4.86 16.75 -3.11
N PRO A 93 4.66 17.82 -2.34
CA PRO A 93 5.38 17.99 -1.09
C PRO A 93 5.05 16.84 -0.14
N PRO A 94 6.00 16.41 0.71
CA PRO A 94 5.78 15.29 1.63
C PRO A 94 4.54 15.46 2.53
N ALA A 95 4.23 16.71 2.90
CA ALA A 95 3.04 17.08 3.66
C ALA A 95 1.70 16.78 2.96
N ALA A 96 1.68 16.74 1.63
CA ALA A 96 0.52 16.32 0.84
C ALA A 96 0.56 14.82 0.53
N ALA A 97 1.76 14.28 0.28
CA ALA A 97 1.95 12.87 -0.07
C ALA A 97 1.65 11.92 1.10
N LEU A 98 1.98 12.30 2.34
CA LEU A 98 1.70 11.51 3.54
C LEU A 98 0.19 11.22 3.74
N PRO A 99 -0.69 12.23 3.84
CA PRO A 99 -2.12 11.97 4.02
C PRO A 99 -2.74 11.27 2.80
N ALA A 100 -2.26 11.57 1.58
CA ALA A 100 -2.71 10.86 0.38
C ALA A 100 -2.34 9.36 0.45
N GLY A 101 -1.11 9.04 0.85
CA GLY A 101 -0.68 7.65 1.06
C GLY A 101 -1.51 6.94 2.14
N LEU A 102 -1.82 7.60 3.25
CA LEU A 102 -2.69 7.04 4.29
C LEU A 102 -4.10 6.73 3.77
N ALA A 103 -4.70 7.68 3.05
CA ALA A 103 -6.01 7.49 2.44
C ALA A 103 -6.01 6.32 1.44
N LEU A 104 -4.94 6.17 0.66
CA LEU A 104 -4.78 5.08 -0.29
C LEU A 104 -4.53 3.72 0.38
N GLY A 105 -3.76 3.69 1.47
CA GLY A 105 -3.59 2.51 2.31
C GLY A 105 -4.91 2.02 2.92
N LEU A 106 -5.79 2.94 3.33
CA LEU A 106 -7.15 2.61 3.77
C LEU A 106 -8.05 2.16 2.61
N GLY A 107 -7.91 2.81 1.45
CA GLY A 107 -8.66 2.49 0.25
C GLY A 107 -8.39 1.08 -0.26
N VAL A 108 -7.12 0.66 -0.31
CA VAL A 108 -6.79 -0.71 -0.72
C VAL A 108 -7.29 -1.73 0.30
N SER A 109 -7.28 -1.44 1.60
CA SER A 109 -7.88 -2.33 2.61
C SER A 109 -9.39 -2.53 2.40
N ALA A 110 -10.09 -1.53 1.88
CA ALA A 110 -11.50 -1.67 1.49
C ALA A 110 -11.65 -2.58 0.26
N LEU A 111 -10.76 -2.43 -0.73
CA LEU A 111 -10.69 -3.32 -1.88
C LEU A 111 -10.38 -4.77 -1.46
N GLU A 112 -9.45 -4.97 -0.52
CA GLU A 112 -9.11 -6.28 0.03
C GLU A 112 -10.32 -6.97 0.64
N ARG A 113 -11.14 -6.26 1.43
CA ARG A 113 -12.37 -6.80 2.00
C ARG A 113 -13.32 -7.29 0.90
N LEU A 114 -13.54 -6.48 -0.13
CA LEU A 114 -14.38 -6.85 -1.27
C LEU A 114 -13.83 -8.08 -2.02
N LEU A 115 -12.51 -8.15 -2.20
CA LEU A 115 -11.87 -9.29 -2.87
C LEU A 115 -11.96 -10.56 -2.03
N ARG A 116 -11.86 -10.49 -0.69
CA ARG A 116 -12.04 -11.63 0.21
C ARG A 116 -13.44 -12.24 0.06
N ASP A 117 -14.49 -11.41 -0.01
CA ASP A 117 -15.85 -11.89 -0.20
C ASP A 117 -16.02 -12.61 -1.55
N ARG A 118 -15.46 -12.03 -2.63
CA ARG A 118 -15.49 -12.66 -3.96
C ARG A 118 -14.74 -13.99 -4.02
N ARG A 119 -13.71 -14.17 -3.19
CA ARG A 119 -12.96 -15.43 -3.13
C ARG A 119 -13.72 -16.57 -2.46
N ALA A 120 -14.80 -16.30 -1.74
CA ALA A 120 -15.67 -17.36 -1.22
C ALA A 120 -16.15 -18.31 -2.34
N ALA A 121 -16.34 -17.79 -3.55
CA ALA A 121 -16.66 -18.61 -4.72
C ALA A 121 -15.57 -19.62 -5.09
N LEU A 122 -14.29 -19.27 -4.91
CA LEU A 122 -13.16 -20.18 -5.15
C LEU A 122 -13.14 -21.33 -4.14
N SER A 123 -13.45 -21.04 -2.88
CA SER A 123 -13.58 -22.05 -1.82
C SER A 123 -14.74 -23.00 -2.09
N GLN A 124 -15.89 -22.48 -2.56
CA GLN A 124 -17.03 -23.31 -2.96
C GLN A 124 -16.68 -24.21 -4.17
N GLU A 125 -15.90 -23.72 -5.13
CA GLU A 125 -15.44 -24.51 -6.27
C GLU A 125 -14.49 -25.65 -5.85
N ALA A 126 -13.59 -25.38 -4.89
CA ALA A 126 -12.74 -26.40 -4.30
C ALA A 126 -13.57 -27.50 -3.62
N GLU A 127 -14.59 -27.11 -2.85
CA GLU A 127 -15.48 -28.06 -2.16
C GLU A 127 -16.30 -28.91 -3.13
N ARG A 128 -16.85 -28.30 -4.19
CA ARG A 128 -17.57 -29.04 -5.25
C ARG A 128 -16.66 -30.06 -5.93
N SER A 129 -15.41 -29.68 -6.22
CA SER A 129 -14.42 -30.56 -6.84
C SER A 129 -14.03 -31.74 -5.95
N LEU A 130 -13.97 -31.55 -4.63
CA LEU A 130 -13.77 -32.65 -3.67
C LEU A 130 -14.93 -33.64 -3.70
N ARG A 131 -16.17 -33.14 -3.73
CA ARG A 131 -17.39 -33.96 -3.73
C ARG A 131 -17.56 -34.76 -5.03
N SER A 132 -17.24 -34.17 -6.18
CA SER A 132 -17.49 -34.79 -7.50
C SER A 132 -16.31 -35.61 -8.05
N ALA A 133 -15.08 -35.10 -7.93
CA ALA A 133 -13.92 -35.63 -8.65
C ALA A 133 -12.83 -36.22 -7.74
N ARG A 134 -13.00 -36.18 -6.41
CA ARG A 134 -12.00 -36.56 -5.39
C ARG A 134 -10.63 -35.87 -5.55
N ARG A 135 -10.52 -34.82 -6.36
CA ARG A 135 -9.30 -34.05 -6.61
C ARG A 135 -9.66 -32.59 -6.81
N VAL A 136 -8.86 -31.71 -6.21
CA VAL A 136 -9.00 -30.25 -6.34
C VAL A 136 -7.88 -29.73 -7.23
N PRO A 137 -8.18 -28.88 -8.22
CA PRO A 137 -7.16 -28.22 -9.04
C PRO A 137 -6.50 -27.08 -8.26
N TRP A 138 -5.79 -27.39 -7.17
CA TRP A 138 -5.21 -26.42 -6.23
C TRP A 138 -4.36 -25.36 -6.93
N ALA A 139 -3.48 -25.77 -7.85
CA ALA A 139 -2.61 -24.84 -8.58
C ALA A 139 -3.41 -23.78 -9.35
N GLY A 140 -4.46 -24.18 -10.07
CA GLY A 140 -5.30 -23.24 -10.82
C GLY A 140 -6.09 -22.30 -9.93
N LEU A 141 -6.65 -22.81 -8.82
CA LEU A 141 -7.40 -22.00 -7.86
C LEU A 141 -6.51 -20.98 -7.13
N LEU A 142 -5.32 -21.41 -6.71
CA LEU A 142 -4.33 -20.54 -6.06
C LEU A 142 -3.82 -19.48 -7.03
N PHE A 143 -3.45 -19.87 -8.26
CA PHE A 143 -3.00 -18.92 -9.27
C PHE A 143 -4.07 -17.88 -9.59
N ARG A 144 -5.34 -18.29 -9.72
CA ARG A 144 -6.46 -17.36 -9.93
C ARG A 144 -6.66 -16.44 -8.72
N SER A 145 -6.57 -16.96 -7.50
CA SER A 145 -6.70 -16.17 -6.27
C SER A 145 -5.60 -15.11 -6.14
N VAL A 146 -4.34 -15.51 -6.26
CA VAL A 146 -3.17 -14.62 -6.13
C VAL A 146 -3.08 -13.66 -7.33
N GLY A 147 -3.33 -14.15 -8.55
CA GLY A 147 -3.31 -13.34 -9.75
C GLY A 147 -4.38 -12.25 -9.75
N THR A 148 -5.61 -12.57 -9.35
CA THR A 148 -6.67 -11.55 -9.22
C THR A 148 -6.37 -10.53 -8.14
N TYR A 149 -5.75 -10.94 -7.03
CA TYR A 149 -5.28 -10.02 -5.99
C TYR A 149 -4.22 -9.06 -6.52
N ALA A 150 -3.12 -9.61 -7.06
CA ALA A 150 -2.00 -8.83 -7.54
C ALA A 150 -2.43 -7.86 -8.65
N LEU A 151 -3.27 -8.32 -9.58
CA LEU A 151 -3.80 -7.44 -10.63
C LEU A 151 -4.66 -6.30 -10.06
N ALA A 152 -5.52 -6.59 -9.10
CA ALA A 152 -6.38 -5.58 -8.48
C ALA A 152 -5.57 -4.55 -7.69
N VAL A 153 -4.56 -4.96 -6.93
CA VAL A 153 -3.67 -4.06 -6.18
C VAL A 153 -2.82 -3.23 -7.15
N ALA A 154 -2.24 -3.84 -8.18
CA ALA A 154 -1.46 -3.11 -9.19
C ALA A 154 -2.32 -2.06 -9.91
N ALA A 155 -3.54 -2.44 -10.33
CA ALA A 155 -4.48 -1.51 -10.95
C ALA A 155 -4.90 -0.40 -9.99
N PHE A 156 -5.13 -0.72 -8.72
CA PHE A 156 -5.46 0.27 -7.69
C PHE A 156 -4.34 1.29 -7.52
N ILE A 157 -3.09 0.87 -7.34
CA ILE A 157 -1.94 1.77 -7.19
C ILE A 157 -1.79 2.65 -8.44
N TYR A 158 -1.82 2.02 -9.62
CA TYR A 158 -1.68 2.72 -10.89
C TYR A 158 -2.73 3.81 -11.07
N LEU A 159 -4.02 3.44 -10.97
CA LEU A 159 -5.13 4.36 -11.17
C LEU A 159 -5.15 5.45 -10.09
N SER A 160 -4.88 5.07 -8.84
CA SER A 160 -4.86 6.01 -7.73
C SER A 160 -3.78 7.06 -7.93
N VAL A 161 -2.53 6.68 -8.20
CA VAL A 161 -1.44 7.64 -8.39
C VAL A 161 -1.64 8.46 -9.67
N ALA A 162 -2.08 7.84 -10.75
CA ALA A 162 -2.30 8.53 -12.03
C ALA A 162 -3.44 9.57 -11.96
N LEU A 163 -4.50 9.31 -11.20
CA LEU A 163 -5.67 10.19 -11.10
C LEU A 163 -5.57 11.16 -9.92
N LEU A 164 -5.13 10.70 -8.74
CA LEU A 164 -5.03 11.53 -7.55
C LEU A 164 -3.80 12.42 -7.53
N GLY A 165 -2.70 12.07 -8.20
CA GLY A 165 -1.51 12.94 -8.27
C GLY A 165 -1.85 14.36 -8.73
N PRO A 166 -2.46 14.52 -9.93
CA PRO A 166 -2.88 15.84 -10.41
C PRO A 166 -3.93 16.50 -9.52
N ALA A 167 -4.90 15.73 -9.00
CA ALA A 167 -5.97 16.25 -8.17
C ALA A 167 -5.45 16.81 -6.82
N VAL A 168 -4.56 16.08 -6.15
CA VAL A 168 -3.94 16.50 -4.90
C VAL A 168 -2.97 17.65 -5.15
N GLY A 169 -2.26 17.66 -6.28
CA GLY A 169 -1.41 18.79 -6.68
C GLY A 169 -2.21 20.08 -6.90
N GLY A 170 -3.34 19.98 -7.60
CA GLY A 170 -4.26 21.11 -7.79
C GLY A 170 -4.85 21.61 -6.47
N LEU A 171 -5.29 20.68 -5.60
CA LEU A 171 -5.79 21.03 -4.27
C LEU A 171 -4.71 21.72 -3.43
N TRP A 172 -3.49 21.20 -3.42
CA TRP A 172 -2.37 21.79 -2.69
C TRP A 172 -2.06 23.20 -3.19
N GLY A 173 -2.00 23.40 -4.51
CA GLY A 173 -1.79 24.72 -5.12
C GLY A 173 -2.88 25.73 -4.79
N ALA A 174 -4.11 25.28 -4.54
CA ALA A 174 -5.22 26.13 -4.12
C ALA A 174 -5.21 26.50 -2.63
N LEU A 175 -4.39 25.81 -1.80
CA LEU A 175 -4.33 26.10 -0.37
C LEU A 175 -3.63 27.44 -0.08
N PRO A 176 -4.12 28.24 0.89
CA PRO A 176 -3.41 29.43 1.35
C PRO A 176 -2.01 29.08 1.86
N SER A 177 -1.03 29.97 1.61
CA SER A 177 0.37 29.73 1.99
C SER A 177 0.56 29.50 3.50
N ALA A 178 -0.29 30.09 4.34
CA ALA A 178 -0.29 29.83 5.79
C ALA A 178 -0.62 28.37 6.12
N LEU A 179 -1.59 27.78 5.42
CA LEU A 179 -1.97 26.39 5.63
C LEU A 179 -0.92 25.44 5.08
N GLN A 180 -0.34 25.73 3.91
CA GLN A 180 0.78 24.95 3.37
C GLN A 180 1.96 24.91 4.34
N ARG A 181 2.36 26.06 4.91
CA ARG A 181 3.41 26.13 5.94
C ARG A 181 3.03 25.34 7.19
N GLY A 182 1.78 25.45 7.65
CA GLY A 182 1.29 24.69 8.80
C GLY A 182 1.33 23.18 8.58
N LEU A 183 0.94 22.71 7.39
CA LEU A 183 0.99 21.29 7.02
C LEU A 183 2.42 20.78 6.84
N MET A 184 3.32 21.60 6.29
CA MET A 184 4.75 21.27 6.24
C MET A 184 5.35 21.15 7.64
N ALA A 185 5.06 22.12 8.52
CA ALA A 185 5.47 22.04 9.91
C ALA A 185 4.88 20.78 10.57
N ALA A 186 3.61 20.47 10.39
CA ALA A 186 3.02 19.23 10.93
C ALA A 186 3.71 17.96 10.39
N PHE A 187 4.10 17.95 9.11
CA PHE A 187 4.84 16.84 8.52
C PHE A 187 6.23 16.65 9.15
N ASP A 188 6.94 17.73 9.48
CA ASP A 188 8.23 17.66 10.17
C ASP A 188 8.12 16.99 11.56
N TRP A 189 6.92 17.00 12.15
CA TRP A 189 6.62 16.31 13.40
C TRP A 189 6.13 14.86 13.20
N SER A 190 5.88 14.42 11.97
CA SER A 190 5.40 13.06 11.68
C SER A 190 6.33 11.94 12.18
N PRO A 191 7.67 12.07 12.20
CA PRO A 191 8.54 11.06 12.81
C PRO A 191 8.33 10.91 14.32
N TRP A 192 8.02 12.01 15.02
CA TRP A 192 7.69 12.00 16.44
C TRP A 192 6.34 11.35 16.71
N LEU A 193 5.33 11.64 15.87
CA LEU A 193 4.03 10.95 15.94
C LEU A 193 4.17 9.44 15.72
N ALA A 194 4.93 9.04 14.69
CA ALA A 194 5.26 7.64 14.43
C ALA A 194 5.94 6.98 15.62
N SER A 195 6.91 7.66 16.23
CA SER A 195 7.62 7.18 17.42
C SER A 195 6.70 7.09 18.64
N ALA A 196 5.78 8.03 18.83
CA ALA A 196 4.80 8.00 19.90
C ALA A 196 3.82 6.83 19.76
N VAL A 197 3.31 6.58 18.55
CA VAL A 197 2.46 5.41 18.25
C VAL A 197 3.22 4.12 18.54
N LEU A 198 4.48 4.04 18.13
CA LEU A 198 5.34 2.89 18.42
C LEU A 198 5.55 2.68 19.93
N MET A 199 5.89 3.75 20.67
CA MET A 199 6.08 3.66 22.13
C MET A 199 4.80 3.25 22.85
N HIS A 200 3.65 3.79 22.44
CA HIS A 200 2.35 3.43 22.98
C HIS A 200 2.00 1.96 22.71
N ALA A 201 2.34 1.45 21.53
CA ALA A 201 2.19 0.05 21.17
C ALA A 201 3.02 -0.87 22.08
N LEU A 202 4.29 -0.53 22.25
CA LEU A 202 5.20 -1.29 23.11
C LEU A 202 4.76 -1.25 24.59
N ALA A 203 4.18 -0.13 25.04
CA ALA A 203 3.72 0.03 26.41
C ALA A 203 2.47 -0.82 26.73
N ARG A 204 1.57 -1.04 25.75
CA ARG A 204 0.35 -1.86 25.91
C ARG A 204 0.57 -3.36 25.75
N GLY A 205 1.69 -3.78 25.18
CA GLY A 205 2.07 -5.19 25.03
C GLY A 205 2.62 -5.84 26.32
N ARG A 206 2.51 -5.16 27.47
CA ARG A 206 2.83 -5.63 28.82
C ARG A 206 1.56 -5.66 29.67
#